data_AF-A0A0Q6S562-F1
#
_entry.id   AF-A0A0Q6S562-F1
#
_cell.length_a   1.000
_cell.length_b   1.000
_cell.length_c   1.000
_cell.angle_alpha   90.00
_cell.angle_beta   90.00
_cell.angle_gamma   90.00
#
_symmetry.space_group_name_H-M   'P 1'
#
loop_
_entity.id
_entity.type
_entity.pdbx_description
1 polymer ?
#
loop_
_entity_poly.entity_id
_entity_poly.type
_entity_poly.pdbx_seq_one_letter_code
_entity_poly.pdbx_strand_id
1 'polypeptide(L)'
;MPTRKLVFVALLLFVPFSDGISASHVGVPPGARLTRYDGTYTVTQNNAVVSNLEVHGNIVVEANNVTLRNIKLISNTRWHALQLSEHAFGFTLEDSEVDGAGVTVNAVYGFGSFLRNDLHDAENGINVIGPSVIRDNVIHSFRGGADAHYDGIEINGGYDIDIAGNVITNTRGQTSAVMLNNYFSGLSNITIENNRLVGGGYTVYLDGRFNGGAVDDGSIRITNNRIGGGVWGSFALYGHQPHMDGNTGLDDAVTPESPQN
;
A
#
# COMPACT_ATOMS: atom_id res chain seq x y z
N MET A 1 14.13 -23.39 -44.28
CA MET A 1 14.28 -22.01 -43.77
C MET A 1 13.61 -21.96 -42.40
N PRO A 2 14.32 -21.73 -41.28
CA PRO A 2 13.69 -21.65 -39.97
C PRO A 2 13.22 -20.21 -39.70
N THR A 3 11.94 -20.07 -39.35
CA THR A 3 11.30 -18.82 -38.95
C THR A 3 11.81 -18.39 -37.58
N ARG A 4 12.51 -17.24 -37.54
CA ARG A 4 12.94 -16.59 -36.29
C ARG A 4 11.69 -16.04 -35.58
N LYS A 5 11.38 -16.56 -34.39
CA LYS A 5 10.43 -15.94 -33.46
C LYS A 5 11.06 -14.64 -32.95
N LEU A 6 10.38 -13.52 -33.21
CA LEU A 6 10.73 -12.21 -32.67
C LEU A 6 10.34 -12.21 -31.18
N VAL A 7 11.33 -12.22 -30.30
CA VAL A 7 11.12 -12.00 -28.87
C VAL A 7 11.01 -10.48 -28.67
N PHE A 8 9.83 -10.00 -28.32
CA PHE A 8 9.65 -8.63 -27.86
C PHE A 8 10.22 -8.55 -26.44
N VAL A 9 11.43 -8.01 -26.32
CA VAL A 9 11.95 -7.53 -25.03
C VAL A 9 11.34 -6.15 -24.84
N ALA A 10 10.34 -6.04 -23.96
CA ALA A 10 9.86 -4.75 -23.48
C ALA A 10 11.01 -4.12 -22.68
N LEU A 11 11.72 -3.19 -23.31
CA LEU A 11 12.72 -2.36 -22.65
C LEU A 11 11.95 -1.38 -21.74
N LEU A 12 11.75 -1.74 -20.47
CA LEU A 12 11.38 -0.75 -19.46
C LEU A 12 12.55 0.24 -19.35
N LEU A 13 12.36 1.43 -19.92
CA LEU A 13 13.24 2.57 -19.68
C LEU A 13 13.13 2.92 -18.20
N PHE A 14 14.16 2.59 -17.43
CA PHE A 14 14.41 3.15 -16.11
C PHE A 14 14.60 4.66 -16.29
N VAL A 15 13.58 5.45 -15.94
CA VAL A 15 13.72 6.89 -15.75
C VAL A 15 14.16 7.08 -14.29
N PRO A 16 15.40 7.53 -14.03
CA PRO A 16 15.78 7.87 -12.66
C PRO A 16 14.92 9.05 -12.21
N PHE A 17 14.16 8.87 -11.13
CA PHE A 17 13.35 9.93 -10.55
C PHE A 17 14.28 11.05 -10.04
N SER A 18 14.10 12.25 -10.61
CA SER A 18 14.34 13.48 -9.87
C SER A 18 13.45 13.47 -8.63
N ASP A 19 13.93 13.93 -7.49
CA ASP A 19 13.23 13.94 -6.21
C ASP A 19 11.70 14.12 -6.29
N GLY A 20 10.97 13.03 -6.06
CA GLY A 20 9.59 13.06 -5.61
C GLY A 20 8.57 12.83 -6.72
N ILE A 21 7.68 11.88 -6.46
CA ILE A 21 6.32 11.90 -6.97
C ILE A 21 5.79 13.34 -6.81
N SER A 22 5.51 14.05 -7.90
CA SER A 22 4.89 15.37 -7.77
C SER A 22 3.43 15.17 -7.39
N ALA A 23 2.94 15.89 -6.36
CA ALA A 23 1.54 15.82 -5.90
C ALA A 23 0.48 16.03 -7.00
N SER A 24 0.84 16.59 -8.17
CA SER A 24 -0.07 16.75 -9.31
C SER A 24 -0.41 15.44 -10.05
N HIS A 25 0.20 14.31 -9.69
CA HIS A 25 0.01 13.01 -10.36
C HIS A 25 -0.46 11.91 -9.40
N VAL A 26 -0.91 12.27 -8.19
CA VAL A 26 -1.39 11.33 -7.16
C VAL A 26 -2.79 11.74 -6.72
N GLY A 27 -3.59 10.74 -6.39
CA GLY A 27 -4.94 10.95 -5.90
C GLY A 27 -5.88 11.38 -7.03
N VAL A 28 -7.02 11.94 -6.65
CA VAL A 28 -7.98 12.44 -7.64
C VAL A 28 -7.38 13.59 -8.43
N PRO A 29 -7.37 13.54 -9.78
CA PRO A 29 -6.83 14.61 -10.60
C PRO A 29 -7.47 15.97 -10.29
N PRO A 30 -6.67 17.04 -10.13
CA PRO A 30 -7.20 18.38 -9.87
C PRO A 30 -8.25 18.81 -10.89
N GLY A 31 -9.39 19.31 -10.41
CA GLY A 31 -10.50 19.75 -11.27
C GLY A 31 -11.39 18.63 -11.82
N ALA A 32 -11.18 17.38 -11.40
CA ALA A 32 -12.11 16.29 -11.68
C ALA A 32 -13.52 16.63 -11.17
N ARG A 33 -14.54 16.35 -11.99
CA ARG A 33 -15.94 16.52 -11.61
C ARG A 33 -16.47 15.19 -11.08
N LEU A 34 -16.65 15.10 -9.77
CA LEU A 34 -17.11 13.88 -9.12
C LEU A 34 -18.62 13.89 -8.92
N THR A 35 -19.25 12.73 -9.11
CA THR A 35 -20.64 12.51 -8.73
C THR A 35 -20.69 12.04 -7.28
N ARG A 36 -21.44 12.74 -6.43
CA ARG A 36 -21.62 12.34 -5.03
C ARG A 36 -22.47 11.07 -4.93
N TYR A 37 -22.05 10.16 -4.05
CA TYR A 37 -22.80 8.99 -3.60
C TYR A 37 -22.70 8.89 -2.08
N ASP A 38 -23.83 8.68 -1.40
CA ASP A 38 -23.90 8.56 0.06
C ASP A 38 -24.27 7.12 0.44
N GLY A 39 -23.48 6.52 1.34
CA GLY A 39 -23.67 5.15 1.82
C GLY A 39 -22.70 4.14 1.20
N THR A 40 -22.99 2.85 1.39
CA THR A 40 -22.17 1.76 0.85
C THR A 40 -22.34 1.64 -0.66
N TYR A 41 -21.25 1.69 -1.41
CA TYR A 41 -21.21 1.47 -2.84
C TYR A 41 -20.70 0.04 -3.13
N THR A 42 -21.61 -0.87 -3.45
CA THR A 42 -21.25 -2.27 -3.74
C THR A 42 -21.11 -2.50 -5.25
N VAL A 43 -19.94 -2.98 -5.67
CA VAL A 43 -19.66 -3.35 -7.07
C VAL A 43 -19.82 -4.85 -7.24
N THR A 44 -20.90 -5.27 -7.89
CA THR A 44 -21.25 -6.69 -8.11
C THR A 44 -21.11 -7.13 -9.57
N GLN A 45 -20.81 -6.20 -10.48
CA GLN A 45 -20.69 -6.50 -11.91
C GLN A 45 -19.23 -6.72 -12.31
N ASN A 46 -18.94 -7.90 -12.89
CA ASN A 46 -17.62 -8.20 -13.45
C ASN A 46 -17.28 -7.21 -14.58
N ASN A 47 -16.00 -6.84 -14.68
CA ASN A 47 -15.46 -5.89 -15.65
C ASN A 47 -16.03 -4.47 -15.51
N ALA A 48 -16.62 -4.14 -14.36
CA ALA A 48 -17.11 -2.78 -14.11
C ALA A 48 -15.95 -1.78 -14.09
N VAL A 49 -16.15 -0.65 -14.75
CA VAL A 49 -15.28 0.51 -14.66
C VAL A 49 -16.08 1.63 -14.03
N VAL A 50 -15.77 1.96 -12.78
CA VAL A 50 -16.40 3.04 -12.03
C VAL A 50 -15.42 4.19 -11.99
N SER A 51 -15.88 5.39 -12.34
CA SER A 51 -15.00 6.55 -12.33
C SER A 51 -15.70 7.85 -11.98
N ASN A 52 -14.91 8.82 -11.50
CA ASN A 52 -15.35 10.17 -11.15
C ASN A 52 -16.50 10.15 -10.12
N LEU A 53 -16.30 9.40 -9.04
CA LEU A 53 -17.28 9.21 -7.97
C LEU A 53 -16.69 9.69 -6.65
N GLU A 54 -17.49 10.44 -5.89
CA GLU A 54 -17.20 10.83 -4.51
C GLU A 54 -18.13 10.05 -3.58
N VAL A 55 -17.59 9.07 -2.86
CA VAL A 55 -18.36 8.20 -1.96
C VAL A 55 -18.19 8.69 -0.53
N HIS A 56 -19.30 9.00 0.14
CA HIS A 56 -19.37 9.27 1.58
C HIS A 56 -19.93 8.03 2.28
N GLY A 57 -19.04 7.10 2.65
CA GLY A 57 -19.43 5.74 2.99
C GLY A 57 -18.27 4.77 2.92
N ASN A 58 -18.53 3.59 2.35
CA ASN A 58 -17.51 2.58 2.05
C ASN A 58 -17.78 1.96 0.69
N ILE A 59 -16.76 1.34 0.09
CA ILE A 59 -16.87 0.60 -1.16
C ILE A 59 -16.62 -0.88 -0.87
N VAL A 60 -17.51 -1.74 -1.36
CA VAL A 60 -17.35 -3.20 -1.29
C VAL A 60 -17.29 -3.74 -2.71
N VAL A 61 -16.25 -4.51 -3.02
CA VAL A 61 -16.03 -5.11 -4.34
C VAL A 61 -16.26 -6.61 -4.25
N GLU A 62 -17.26 -7.10 -4.98
CA GLU A 62 -17.68 -8.51 -5.01
C GLU A 62 -17.58 -9.10 -6.43
N ALA A 63 -16.82 -8.44 -7.31
CA ALA A 63 -16.76 -8.75 -8.73
C ALA A 63 -15.33 -8.73 -9.27
N ASN A 64 -15.11 -9.51 -10.32
CA ASN A 64 -13.82 -9.63 -10.99
C ASN A 64 -13.56 -8.49 -11.97
N ASN A 65 -12.29 -8.20 -12.22
CA ASN A 65 -11.79 -7.24 -13.22
C ASN A 65 -12.37 -5.83 -13.05
N VAL A 66 -12.63 -5.43 -11.80
CA VAL A 66 -13.18 -4.11 -11.50
C VAL A 66 -12.06 -3.07 -11.54
N THR A 67 -12.32 -1.95 -12.22
CA THR A 67 -11.46 -0.76 -12.16
C THR A 67 -12.20 0.39 -11.50
N LEU A 68 -11.59 0.96 -10.46
CA LEU A 68 -11.99 2.19 -9.80
C LEU A 68 -10.97 3.27 -10.17
N ARG A 69 -11.41 4.36 -10.80
CA ARG A 69 -10.54 5.46 -11.24
C ARG A 69 -11.10 6.82 -10.85
N ASN A 70 -10.27 7.75 -10.37
CA ASN A 70 -10.74 9.07 -9.94
C ASN A 70 -11.86 8.96 -8.90
N ILE A 71 -11.65 8.10 -7.91
CA ILE A 71 -12.56 7.94 -6.78
C ILE A 71 -12.07 8.81 -5.64
N LYS A 72 -12.97 9.58 -5.02
CA LYS A 72 -12.75 10.18 -3.70
C LYS A 72 -13.61 9.42 -2.70
N LEU A 73 -13.00 8.64 -1.83
CA LEU A 73 -13.71 7.85 -0.82
C LEU A 73 -13.48 8.45 0.54
N ILE A 74 -14.53 9.02 1.14
CA ILE A 74 -14.53 9.60 2.48
C ILE A 74 -15.25 8.61 3.40
N SER A 75 -14.47 7.95 4.26
CA SER A 75 -14.97 6.88 5.10
C SER A 75 -15.84 7.38 6.23
N ASN A 76 -16.90 6.63 6.53
CA ASN A 76 -17.67 6.76 7.77
C ASN A 76 -17.85 5.40 8.46
N THR A 77 -17.03 4.41 8.10
CA THR A 77 -17.13 3.03 8.61
C THR A 77 -15.92 2.67 9.44
N ARG A 78 -16.15 1.80 10.43
CA ARG A 78 -15.12 1.42 11.40
C ARG A 78 -13.98 0.60 10.79
N TRP A 79 -14.28 -0.34 9.90
CA TRP A 79 -13.32 -1.41 9.58
C TRP A 79 -12.53 -1.18 8.30
N HIS A 80 -13.25 -0.95 7.20
CA HIS A 80 -12.65 -0.86 5.87
C HIS A 80 -13.36 0.24 5.07
N ALA A 81 -12.59 1.22 4.58
CA ALA A 81 -13.11 2.18 3.62
C ALA A 81 -13.35 1.48 2.28
N LEU A 82 -12.33 0.82 1.72
CA LEU A 82 -12.44 -0.06 0.55
C LEU A 82 -12.19 -1.51 0.97
N GLN A 83 -13.16 -2.38 0.71
CA GLN A 83 -13.07 -3.81 0.99
C GLN A 83 -13.22 -4.63 -0.30
N LEU A 84 -12.29 -5.54 -0.54
CA LEU A 84 -12.41 -6.55 -1.59
C LEU A 84 -12.80 -7.90 -0.98
N SER A 85 -13.76 -8.56 -1.63
CA SER A 85 -14.05 -9.96 -1.33
C SER A 85 -12.93 -10.87 -1.83
N GLU A 86 -12.69 -12.00 -1.13
CA GLU A 86 -11.63 -12.96 -1.45
C GLU A 86 -11.72 -13.57 -2.87
N HIS A 87 -12.87 -13.43 -3.53
CA HIS A 87 -13.13 -13.93 -4.88
C HIS A 87 -13.16 -12.82 -5.96
N ALA A 88 -12.82 -11.58 -5.62
CA ALA A 88 -12.84 -10.43 -6.53
C ALA A 88 -11.47 -10.19 -7.19
N PHE A 89 -11.08 -11.06 -8.12
CA PHE A 89 -9.76 -11.02 -8.77
C PHE A 89 -9.67 -9.93 -9.85
N GLY A 90 -8.45 -9.45 -10.14
CA GLY A 90 -8.20 -8.50 -11.23
C GLY A 90 -8.63 -7.07 -10.91
N PHE A 91 -8.70 -6.70 -9.63
CA PHE A 91 -9.06 -5.35 -9.21
C PHE A 91 -7.97 -4.31 -9.49
N THR A 92 -8.37 -3.09 -9.84
CA THR A 92 -7.50 -1.91 -9.93
C THR A 92 -8.15 -0.71 -9.26
N LEU A 93 -7.42 -0.03 -8.38
CA LEU A 93 -7.69 1.31 -7.89
C LEU A 93 -6.58 2.24 -8.40
N GLU A 94 -6.94 3.25 -9.17
CA GLU A 94 -5.97 4.19 -9.74
C GLU A 94 -6.42 5.65 -9.62
N ASP A 95 -5.44 6.55 -9.46
CA ASP A 95 -5.65 8.01 -9.46
C ASP A 95 -6.79 8.42 -8.51
N SER A 96 -6.81 7.84 -7.31
CA SER A 96 -7.92 7.95 -6.35
C SER A 96 -7.45 8.34 -4.96
N GLU A 97 -8.34 8.96 -4.19
CA GLU A 97 -8.13 9.38 -2.80
C GLU A 97 -9.00 8.52 -1.86
N VAL A 98 -8.40 7.97 -0.81
CA VAL A 98 -9.09 7.28 0.28
C VAL A 98 -8.79 7.97 1.59
N ASP A 99 -9.79 8.69 2.09
CA ASP A 99 -9.79 9.39 3.37
C ASP A 99 -10.47 8.50 4.43
N GLY A 100 -9.69 8.00 5.38
CA GLY A 100 -10.17 7.20 6.50
C GLY A 100 -10.95 7.98 7.56
N ALA A 101 -10.94 9.32 7.47
CA ALA A 101 -11.60 10.29 8.36
C ALA A 101 -11.28 10.12 9.85
N GLY A 102 -10.19 9.41 10.18
CA GLY A 102 -9.79 9.04 11.54
C GLY A 102 -10.70 8.02 12.21
N VAL A 103 -11.59 7.36 11.46
CA VAL A 103 -12.59 6.42 12.00
C VAL A 103 -12.42 5.00 11.49
N THR A 104 -11.59 4.79 10.47
CA THR A 104 -11.46 3.50 9.78
C THR A 104 -10.15 2.79 10.14
N VAL A 105 -10.22 1.47 10.36
CA VAL A 105 -9.03 0.65 10.62
C VAL A 105 -8.18 0.51 9.35
N ASN A 106 -8.78 0.22 8.19
CA ASN A 106 -8.02 0.08 6.94
C ASN A 106 -8.60 0.99 5.87
N ALA A 107 -7.77 1.83 5.24
CA ALA A 107 -8.17 2.51 4.01
C ALA A 107 -8.47 1.48 2.92
N VAL A 108 -7.63 0.44 2.79
CA VAL A 108 -7.86 -0.70 1.92
C VAL A 108 -7.67 -2.02 2.67
N TYR A 109 -8.63 -2.93 2.54
CA TYR A 109 -8.48 -4.34 2.88
C TYR A 109 -8.75 -5.19 1.64
N GLY A 110 -7.71 -5.78 1.06
CA GLY A 110 -7.84 -6.44 -0.23
C GLY A 110 -6.53 -6.78 -0.93
N PHE A 111 -6.62 -7.00 -2.24
CA PHE A 111 -5.52 -7.36 -3.11
C PHE A 111 -5.80 -6.88 -4.54
N GLY A 112 -4.76 -6.61 -5.33
CA GLY A 112 -4.91 -6.11 -6.70
C GLY A 112 -3.89 -5.04 -7.06
N SER A 113 -4.22 -4.19 -8.03
CA SER A 113 -3.37 -3.06 -8.44
C SER A 113 -3.82 -1.76 -7.77
N PHE A 114 -2.91 -1.12 -7.03
CA PHE A 114 -3.11 0.17 -6.38
C PHE A 114 -2.07 1.14 -6.94
N LEU A 115 -2.50 2.05 -7.79
CA LEU A 115 -1.62 2.87 -8.63
C LEU A 115 -1.88 4.37 -8.41
N ARG A 116 -0.86 5.13 -7.97
CA ARG A 116 -0.94 6.61 -7.86
C ARG A 116 -2.09 7.12 -6.97
N ASN A 117 -2.42 6.39 -5.93
CA ASN A 117 -3.47 6.78 -5.00
C ASN A 117 -2.93 7.61 -3.84
N ASP A 118 -3.80 8.44 -3.26
CA ASP A 118 -3.58 9.15 -2.01
C ASP A 118 -4.39 8.46 -0.90
N LEU A 119 -3.72 7.94 0.13
CA LEU A 119 -4.37 7.23 1.23
C LEU A 119 -3.99 7.91 2.55
N HIS A 120 -4.98 8.41 3.28
CA HIS A 120 -4.72 9.16 4.50
C HIS A 120 -5.82 9.04 5.55
N ASP A 121 -5.52 9.50 6.77
CA ASP A 121 -6.45 9.55 7.91
C ASP A 121 -7.08 8.19 8.28
N ALA A 122 -6.44 7.07 7.91
CA ALA A 122 -6.78 5.71 8.37
C ALA A 122 -5.75 5.20 9.38
N GLU A 123 -6.08 4.14 10.12
CA GLU A 123 -5.11 3.47 10.99
C GLU A 123 -4.06 2.74 10.16
N ASN A 124 -4.49 1.91 9.20
CA ASN A 124 -3.65 1.27 8.20
C ASN A 124 -3.95 1.79 6.80
N GLY A 125 -2.92 1.91 5.97
CA GLY A 125 -3.07 2.25 4.55
C GLY A 125 -3.66 1.09 3.77
N ILE A 126 -2.86 0.05 3.52
CA ILE A 126 -3.29 -1.14 2.77
C ILE A 126 -2.97 -2.40 3.58
N ASN A 127 -4.01 -3.10 4.03
CA ASN A 127 -3.89 -4.46 4.54
C ASN A 127 -4.07 -5.45 3.38
N VAL A 128 -2.97 -6.10 3.04
CA VAL A 128 -2.84 -6.96 1.86
C VAL A 128 -3.19 -8.40 2.22
N ILE A 129 -4.18 -8.95 1.52
CA ILE A 129 -4.65 -10.33 1.74
C ILE A 129 -4.40 -11.26 0.53
N GLY A 130 -3.62 -10.81 -0.45
CA GLY A 130 -3.32 -11.57 -1.66
C GLY A 130 -2.36 -10.85 -2.62
N PRO A 131 -2.03 -11.46 -3.78
CA PRO A 131 -1.10 -10.91 -4.76
C PRO A 131 -1.45 -9.48 -5.17
N SER A 132 -0.46 -8.59 -5.14
CA SER A 132 -0.72 -7.14 -5.27
C SER A 132 0.41 -6.39 -5.96
N VAL A 133 0.03 -5.35 -6.69
CA VAL A 133 0.93 -4.33 -7.26
C VAL A 133 0.58 -3.01 -6.62
N ILE A 134 1.45 -2.48 -5.75
CA ILE A 134 1.25 -1.25 -4.99
C ILE A 134 2.31 -0.27 -5.47
N ARG A 135 1.95 0.63 -6.39
CA ARG A 135 2.91 1.51 -7.05
C ARG A 135 2.55 2.99 -7.04
N ASP A 136 3.57 3.81 -6.82
CA ASP A 136 3.51 5.27 -6.90
C ASP A 136 2.43 5.91 -6.01
N ASN A 137 1.99 5.23 -4.96
CA ASN A 137 1.00 5.77 -4.02
C ASN A 137 1.66 6.67 -2.98
N VAL A 138 0.88 7.57 -2.40
CA VAL A 138 1.24 8.33 -1.20
C VAL A 138 0.35 7.87 -0.05
N ILE A 139 0.96 7.46 1.07
CA ILE A 139 0.26 6.97 2.26
C ILE A 139 0.74 7.75 3.48
N HIS A 140 -0.15 8.48 4.16
CA HIS A 140 0.27 9.43 5.20
C HIS A 140 -0.84 9.79 6.20
N SER A 141 -0.50 10.65 7.17
CA SER A 141 -1.46 11.22 8.15
C SER A 141 -2.29 10.17 8.89
N PHE A 142 -1.65 9.10 9.37
CA PHE A 142 -2.34 7.99 10.02
C PHE A 142 -3.08 8.41 11.30
N ARG A 143 -4.31 7.90 11.46
CA ARG A 143 -5.20 8.21 12.60
C ARG A 143 -6.00 7.00 13.02
N GLY A 144 -6.12 6.81 14.33
CA GLY A 144 -6.74 5.65 14.94
C GLY A 144 -6.83 5.81 16.45
N GLY A 145 -7.27 4.75 17.13
CA GLY A 145 -7.40 4.71 18.58
C GLY A 145 -6.07 4.48 19.33
N ALA A 146 -6.18 4.30 20.65
CA ALA A 146 -5.03 4.02 21.51
C ALA A 146 -4.37 2.65 21.22
N ASP A 147 -5.17 1.67 20.81
CA ASP A 147 -4.72 0.31 20.48
C ASP A 147 -4.39 0.15 18.97
N ALA A 148 -4.34 1.26 18.24
CA ALA A 148 -4.13 1.23 16.79
C ALA A 148 -2.75 0.71 16.42
N HIS A 149 -2.70 -0.12 15.40
CA HIS A 149 -1.50 -0.52 14.69
C HIS A 149 -1.39 0.38 13.47
N TYR A 150 -0.40 1.28 13.41
CA TYR A 150 -0.27 2.15 12.25
C TYR A 150 0.73 1.56 11.26
N ASP A 151 0.23 0.95 10.20
CA ASP A 151 1.05 0.41 9.12
C ASP A 151 0.65 1.03 7.77
N GLY A 152 1.65 1.51 7.02
CA GLY A 152 1.39 2.00 5.67
C GLY A 152 0.93 0.87 4.75
N ILE A 153 1.70 -0.20 4.71
CA ILE A 153 1.33 -1.46 4.05
C ILE A 153 1.54 -2.60 5.05
N GLU A 154 0.47 -3.34 5.33
CA GLU A 154 0.46 -4.46 6.27
C GLU A 154 0.32 -5.78 5.51
N ILE A 155 1.28 -6.70 5.72
CA ILE A 155 1.27 -8.04 5.12
C ILE A 155 1.41 -9.08 6.25
N ASN A 156 0.29 -9.73 6.59
CA ASN A 156 0.24 -10.77 7.63
C ASN A 156 0.39 -12.19 7.05
N GLY A 157 1.23 -12.33 6.03
CA GLY A 157 1.40 -13.51 5.19
C GLY A 157 0.93 -13.24 3.77
N GLY A 158 1.68 -13.67 2.77
CA GLY A 158 1.41 -13.31 1.38
C GLY A 158 2.52 -13.68 0.42
N TYR A 159 2.19 -13.62 -0.87
CA TYR A 159 3.10 -13.92 -1.97
C TYR A 159 2.75 -13.10 -3.20
N ASP A 160 3.72 -12.95 -4.12
CA ASP A 160 3.57 -12.19 -5.37
C ASP A 160 3.13 -10.74 -5.10
N ILE A 161 3.88 -10.04 -4.25
CA ILE A 161 3.59 -8.65 -3.84
C ILE A 161 4.71 -7.74 -4.31
N ASP A 162 4.36 -6.69 -5.03
CA ASP A 162 5.28 -5.68 -5.54
C ASP A 162 4.92 -4.30 -5.00
N ILE A 163 5.82 -3.71 -4.21
CA ILE A 163 5.69 -2.41 -3.57
C ILE A 163 6.78 -1.52 -4.14
N ALA A 164 6.44 -0.69 -5.12
CA ALA A 164 7.44 0.10 -5.83
C ALA A 164 7.09 1.59 -5.97
N GLY A 165 8.08 2.46 -5.74
CA GLY A 165 7.93 3.89 -6.02
C GLY A 165 6.97 4.64 -5.10
N ASN A 166 6.52 4.06 -3.98
CA ASN A 166 5.58 4.71 -3.06
C ASN A 166 6.27 5.71 -2.14
N VAL A 167 5.51 6.69 -1.63
CA VAL A 167 5.89 7.57 -0.51
C VAL A 167 5.02 7.24 0.69
N ILE A 168 5.61 6.71 1.76
CA ILE A 168 4.89 6.33 2.98
C ILE A 168 5.48 7.09 4.16
N THR A 169 4.65 7.84 4.89
CA THR A 169 5.08 8.65 6.04
C THR A 169 4.26 8.34 7.27
N ASN A 170 4.84 7.57 8.20
CA ASN A 170 4.22 7.21 9.47
C ASN A 170 4.83 8.01 10.63
N THR A 171 4.18 9.12 11.01
CA THR A 171 4.61 10.01 12.10
C THR A 171 4.20 9.54 13.51
N ARG A 172 3.52 8.38 13.64
CA ARG A 172 2.94 7.92 14.91
C ARG A 172 3.93 7.23 15.85
N GLY A 173 5.16 6.98 15.39
CA GLY A 173 6.21 6.30 16.19
C GLY A 173 5.97 4.81 16.45
N GLN A 174 4.89 4.26 15.88
CA GLN A 174 4.54 2.86 15.72
C GLN A 174 3.64 2.77 14.48
N THR A 175 3.44 1.63 13.83
CA THR A 175 4.24 0.41 13.89
C THR A 175 5.30 0.47 12.80
N SER A 176 4.92 0.65 11.53
CA SER A 176 5.86 0.69 10.41
C SER A 176 5.36 1.49 9.20
N ALA A 177 6.24 1.71 8.22
CA ALA A 177 5.83 2.10 6.88
C ALA A 177 5.45 0.86 6.04
N VAL A 178 6.22 -0.24 6.17
CA VAL A 178 5.90 -1.54 5.57
C VAL A 178 6.16 -2.66 6.58
N MET A 179 5.13 -3.46 6.84
CA MET A 179 5.13 -4.57 7.77
C MET A 179 5.01 -5.90 7.01
N LEU A 180 5.90 -6.85 7.29
CA LEU A 180 5.76 -8.24 6.86
C LEU A 180 5.85 -9.19 8.06
N ASN A 181 4.88 -10.08 8.22
CA ASN A 181 4.98 -11.22 9.12
C ASN A 181 4.35 -12.46 8.51
N ASN A 182 4.58 -13.61 9.13
CA ASN A 182 4.04 -14.89 8.70
C ASN A 182 2.87 -15.38 9.57
N TYR A 183 2.00 -14.47 10.04
CA TYR A 183 0.93 -14.84 10.98
C TYR A 183 -0.13 -15.75 10.36
N PHE A 184 -0.68 -15.39 9.20
CA PHE A 184 -1.72 -16.17 8.52
C PHE A 184 -1.17 -17.13 7.45
N SER A 185 -0.01 -16.84 6.87
CA SER A 185 0.67 -17.69 5.88
C SER A 185 2.15 -17.36 5.77
N GLY A 186 2.91 -18.13 4.98
CA GLY A 186 4.32 -17.83 4.68
C GLY A 186 4.49 -16.55 3.87
N LEU A 187 5.75 -16.15 3.66
CA LEU A 187 6.14 -14.99 2.86
C LEU A 187 7.07 -15.43 1.72
N SER A 188 6.75 -15.08 0.48
CA SER A 188 7.60 -15.37 -0.69
C SER A 188 7.34 -14.43 -1.86
N ASN A 189 8.34 -14.23 -2.71
CA ASN A 189 8.26 -13.39 -3.92
C ASN A 189 7.69 -11.99 -3.64
N ILE A 190 8.36 -11.26 -2.74
CA ILE A 190 7.94 -9.90 -2.34
C ILE A 190 9.06 -8.92 -2.70
N THR A 191 8.71 -7.86 -3.42
CA THR A 191 9.64 -6.78 -3.77
C THR A 191 9.21 -5.48 -3.10
N ILE A 192 10.14 -4.82 -2.44
CA ILE A 192 10.01 -3.47 -1.89
C ILE A 192 11.12 -2.65 -2.51
N GLU A 193 10.80 -1.87 -3.55
CA GLU A 193 11.82 -1.16 -4.32
C GLU A 193 11.53 0.32 -4.60
N ASN A 194 12.60 1.13 -4.65
CA ASN A 194 12.52 2.53 -5.06
C ASN A 194 11.51 3.39 -4.26
N ASN A 195 11.13 2.96 -3.05
CA ASN A 195 10.18 3.69 -2.21
C ASN A 195 10.90 4.75 -1.37
N ARG A 196 10.15 5.78 -0.95
CA ARG A 196 10.51 6.66 0.17
C ARG A 196 9.67 6.26 1.38
N LEU A 197 10.30 5.62 2.36
CA LEU A 197 9.63 5.09 3.55
C LEU A 197 10.13 5.84 4.78
N VAL A 198 9.21 6.42 5.54
CA VAL A 198 9.55 7.29 6.65
C VAL A 198 8.75 6.91 7.90
N GLY A 199 9.43 6.84 9.04
CA GLY A 199 8.79 6.78 10.34
C GLY A 199 8.47 5.36 10.82
N GLY A 200 7.43 5.25 11.66
CA GLY A 200 7.08 4.04 12.40
C GLY A 200 7.95 3.79 13.63
N GLY A 201 7.74 2.65 14.28
CA GLY A 201 8.64 2.14 15.32
C GLY A 201 9.93 1.64 14.68
N TYR A 202 9.79 0.70 13.75
CA TYR A 202 10.79 0.42 12.72
C TYR A 202 10.18 0.73 11.36
N THR A 203 10.93 1.35 10.45
CA THR A 203 10.35 1.77 9.17
C THR A 203 9.93 0.59 8.29
N VAL A 204 10.77 -0.45 8.21
CA VAL A 204 10.45 -1.72 7.56
C VAL A 204 10.67 -2.86 8.56
N TYR A 205 9.69 -3.74 8.67
CA TYR A 205 9.72 -4.87 9.60
C TYR A 205 9.47 -6.19 8.84
N LEU A 206 10.26 -7.22 9.14
CA LEU A 206 10.10 -8.60 8.64
C LEU A 206 10.24 -9.59 9.80
N ASP A 207 9.14 -10.20 10.23
CA ASP A 207 9.10 -11.09 11.38
C ASP A 207 8.45 -12.43 11.05
N GLY A 208 9.31 -13.43 10.91
CA GLY A 208 8.89 -14.82 10.68
C GLY A 208 8.72 -15.64 11.95
N ARG A 209 8.60 -15.03 13.13
CA ARG A 209 8.51 -15.78 14.41
C ARG A 209 7.11 -16.34 14.71
N PHE A 210 6.13 -16.12 13.82
CA PHE A 210 4.80 -16.73 13.92
C PHE A 210 4.75 -18.10 13.25
N ASN A 211 3.62 -18.79 13.38
CA ASN A 211 3.45 -20.20 12.98
C ASN A 211 2.67 -20.41 11.68
N GLY A 212 2.37 -19.35 10.91
CA GLY A 212 1.53 -19.43 9.70
C GLY A 212 2.24 -20.01 8.46
N GLY A 213 3.57 -19.98 8.41
CA GLY A 213 4.33 -20.57 7.29
C GLY A 213 5.79 -20.12 7.25
N ALA A 214 6.57 -20.66 6.31
CA ALA A 214 7.97 -20.28 6.15
C ALA A 214 8.11 -18.87 5.53
N VAL A 215 9.17 -18.17 5.91
CA VAL A 215 9.65 -16.97 5.20
C VAL A 215 10.76 -17.40 4.25
N ASP A 216 10.56 -17.16 2.95
CA ASP A 216 11.55 -17.43 1.92
C ASP A 216 12.40 -16.18 1.64
N ASP A 217 13.43 -15.99 2.47
CA ASP A 217 14.37 -14.87 2.35
C ASP A 217 14.92 -14.67 0.93
N GLY A 218 15.18 -15.78 0.22
CA GLY A 218 15.79 -15.74 -1.11
C GLY A 218 14.90 -15.07 -2.17
N SER A 219 13.60 -15.01 -1.96
CA SER A 219 12.64 -14.38 -2.87
C SER A 219 12.12 -13.03 -2.38
N ILE A 220 12.56 -12.55 -1.21
CA ILE A 220 12.23 -11.22 -0.70
C ILE A 220 13.35 -10.24 -1.08
N ARG A 221 12.98 -9.14 -1.74
CA ARG A 221 13.92 -8.11 -2.21
C ARG A 221 13.54 -6.77 -1.62
N ILE A 222 14.47 -6.13 -0.92
CA ILE A 222 14.31 -4.77 -0.40
C ILE A 222 15.43 -3.94 -1.01
N THR A 223 15.15 -3.20 -2.08
CA THR A 223 16.21 -2.60 -2.91
C THR A 223 15.98 -1.15 -3.30
N ASN A 224 17.04 -0.34 -3.32
CA ASN A 224 17.01 1.04 -3.82
C ASN A 224 16.00 1.96 -3.12
N ASN A 225 15.60 1.65 -1.89
CA ASN A 225 14.67 2.49 -1.13
C ASN A 225 15.43 3.59 -0.38
N ARG A 226 14.74 4.70 -0.11
CA ARG A 226 15.16 5.72 0.85
C ARG A 226 14.38 5.49 2.15
N ILE A 227 15.05 5.09 3.23
CA ILE A 227 14.41 4.59 4.45
C ILE A 227 14.99 5.27 5.70
N GLY A 228 14.13 5.81 6.56
CA GLY A 228 14.56 6.39 7.84
C GLY A 228 13.42 6.90 8.71
N GLY A 229 13.75 7.59 9.79
CA GLY A 229 12.79 8.20 10.70
C GLY A 229 12.08 7.24 11.66
N GLY A 230 12.32 5.92 11.58
CA GLY A 230 11.81 4.96 12.56
C GLY A 230 12.40 5.18 13.95
N VAL A 231 11.57 5.15 14.99
CA VAL A 231 11.96 5.43 16.39
C VAL A 231 13.10 4.52 16.88
N TRP A 232 13.07 3.26 16.49
CA TRP A 232 14.04 2.23 16.88
C TRP A 232 15.02 1.87 15.76
N GLY A 233 14.81 2.40 14.55
CA GLY A 233 15.68 2.23 13.39
C GLY A 233 14.93 1.99 12.08
N SER A 234 15.66 1.95 10.97
CA SER A 234 15.07 1.73 9.65
C SER A 234 14.53 0.31 9.44
N PHE A 235 15.11 -0.69 10.11
CA PHE A 235 14.78 -2.10 9.89
C PHE A 235 14.70 -2.91 11.19
N ALA A 236 13.74 -3.84 11.24
CA ALA A 236 13.75 -4.98 12.16
C ALA A 236 13.48 -6.28 11.38
N LEU A 237 14.50 -7.13 11.23
CA LEU A 237 14.44 -8.32 10.37
C LEU A 237 14.38 -9.66 11.14
N TYR A 238 14.49 -9.64 12.46
CA TYR A 238 14.36 -10.83 13.33
C TYR A 238 15.12 -12.10 12.89
N GLY A 239 16.31 -11.93 12.31
CA GLY A 239 17.17 -13.05 11.88
C GLY A 239 17.03 -13.42 10.40
N HIS A 240 16.06 -12.84 9.69
CA HIS A 240 15.88 -12.98 8.25
C HIS A 240 16.92 -12.20 7.44
N GLN A 241 17.27 -12.73 6.29
CA GLN A 241 18.29 -12.21 5.38
C GLN A 241 17.74 -12.04 3.95
N PRO A 242 16.72 -11.19 3.75
CA PRO A 242 16.23 -10.89 2.40
C PRO A 242 17.35 -10.26 1.56
N HIS A 243 17.19 -10.28 0.23
CA HIS A 243 18.12 -9.59 -0.65
C HIS A 243 18.01 -8.07 -0.46
N MET A 244 19.03 -7.47 0.16
CA MET A 244 19.11 -6.03 0.39
C MET A 244 20.24 -5.41 -0.43
N ASP A 245 19.93 -4.42 -1.26
CA ASP A 245 20.91 -3.70 -2.08
C ASP A 245 20.46 -2.26 -2.39
N GLY A 246 21.40 -1.33 -2.49
CA GLY A 246 21.13 0.06 -2.90
C GLY A 246 20.22 0.91 -1.99
N ASN A 247 19.77 0.39 -0.84
CA ASN A 247 18.98 1.19 0.10
C ASN A 247 19.84 2.30 0.73
N THR A 248 19.27 3.49 0.87
CA THR A 248 19.92 4.66 1.46
C THR A 248 19.13 5.17 2.67
N GLY A 249 19.85 5.75 3.63
CA GLY A 249 19.24 6.38 4.79
C GLY A 249 18.54 7.69 4.43
N LEU A 250 17.50 8.04 5.19
CA LEU A 250 16.93 9.38 5.21
C LEU A 250 17.41 10.12 6.46
N ASP A 251 17.97 11.32 6.27
CA ASP A 251 18.42 12.19 7.36
C ASP A 251 17.26 12.92 8.08
N ASP A 252 16.03 12.66 7.64
CA ASP A 252 14.84 13.32 8.16
C ASP A 252 14.49 12.74 9.54
N ALA A 253 14.92 13.44 10.60
CA ALA A 253 14.42 13.20 11.95
C ALA A 253 12.91 13.55 11.98
N VAL A 254 12.05 12.55 11.86
CA VAL A 254 10.62 12.74 12.12
C VAL A 254 10.45 12.90 13.62
N THR A 255 9.99 14.08 14.04
CA THR A 255 9.55 14.27 15.42
C THR A 255 8.21 13.54 15.54
N PRO A 256 8.05 12.52 16.40
CA PRO A 256 6.79 11.82 16.55
C PRO A 256 5.67 12.81 16.89
N GLU A 257 4.50 12.64 16.28
CA GLU A 257 3.32 13.41 16.67
C GLU A 257 2.96 13.08 18.12
N SER A 258 2.64 14.11 18.91
CA SER A 258 2.18 13.94 20.30
C SER A 258 0.99 12.98 20.35
N PRO A 259 0.88 12.11 21.38
CA PRO A 259 -0.29 11.26 21.55
C PRO A 259 -1.56 12.12 21.54
N GLN A 260 -2.49 11.85 20.63
CA GLN A 260 -3.82 12.43 20.72
C GLN A 260 -4.55 11.70 21.85
N ASN A 261 -4.83 12.44 22.92
CA ASN A 261 -5.59 12.00 24.10
C ASN A 261 -7.04 11.68 23.76
#